data_AF-A0AA43QWD5-F1
#
_entry.id   AF-A0AA43QWD5-F1
#
_cell.length_a   1.000
_cell.length_b   1.000
_cell.length_c   1.000
_cell.angle_alpha   90.00
_cell.angle_beta   90.00
_cell.angle_gamma   90.00
#
_symmetry.space_group_name_H-M   'P 1'
#
loop_
_entity.id
_entity.type
_entity.pdbx_description
1 polymer ?
#
loop_
_entity_poly.entity_id
_entity_poly.type
_entity_poly.pdbx_seq_one_letter_code
_entity_poly.pdbx_strand_id
1 'polypeptide(L)'
;MNNKKQELKKIKKHELHSSWHLILLLSVITMVWFLITYMVAIFENKYSSDSGFKLFNDITISILAGLISGILTILLAFVFLDLLKRFYIKDYFHYYSYINSLRNKSKFVFFKDSKIPNERYKKAKETKQMTKSTFINLVADILGYTLVSPQYKNLINEIDSDFAMHSFITPNFNSQRKFAITRIVFLDILFPLIVSSIIIAVIVILYKKQDENVPISAITRILIILLANIFSLSFSITIYEFYILNKVKDYNSFNDFYLLSFNNFEFKYLNSSLIKR
;
A
#
# COMPACT_ATOMS: atom_id res chain seq x y z
N MET A 1 -8.76 22.12 21.42
CA MET A 1 -8.75 20.68 21.09
C MET A 1 -9.67 20.29 19.92
N ASN A 2 -10.83 20.94 19.71
CA ASN A 2 -11.73 20.61 18.57
C ASN A 2 -11.28 21.20 17.21
N ASN A 3 -10.63 22.37 17.20
CA ASN A 3 -10.22 23.05 15.96
C ASN A 3 -9.17 22.25 15.17
N LYS A 4 -8.09 21.81 15.81
CA LYS A 4 -7.06 20.96 15.19
C LYS A 4 -7.61 19.72 14.48
N LYS A 5 -8.56 19.01 15.12
CA LYS A 5 -9.18 17.82 14.52
C LYS A 5 -10.01 18.18 13.27
N GLN A 6 -10.71 19.32 13.31
CA GLN A 6 -11.47 19.84 12.17
C GLN A 6 -10.57 20.36 11.05
N GLU A 7 -9.47 21.04 11.37
CA GLU A 7 -8.46 21.51 10.42
C GLU A 7 -7.76 20.34 9.74
N LEU A 8 -7.29 19.35 10.51
CA LEU A 8 -6.75 18.11 9.96
C LEU A 8 -7.78 17.37 9.11
N LYS A 9 -9.07 17.38 9.49
CA LYS A 9 -10.13 16.81 8.65
C LYS A 9 -10.27 17.58 7.34
N LYS A 10 -10.23 18.91 7.34
CA LYS A 10 -10.26 19.75 6.12
C LYS A 10 -9.06 19.47 5.22
N ILE A 11 -7.87 19.38 5.80
CA ILE A 11 -6.62 19.11 5.08
C ILE A 11 -6.69 17.72 4.43
N LYS A 12 -7.08 16.69 5.19
CA LYS A 12 -7.24 15.30 4.72
C LYS A 12 -8.42 15.08 3.78
N LYS A 13 -9.43 15.97 3.76
CA LYS A 13 -10.67 15.78 2.99
C LYS A 13 -10.34 15.80 1.50
N HIS A 14 -10.10 14.64 0.91
CA HIS A 14 -9.85 14.52 -0.51
C HIS A 14 -11.04 15.12 -1.28
N GLU A 15 -10.77 15.88 -2.33
CA GLU A 15 -11.76 16.00 -3.38
C GLU A 15 -11.79 14.64 -4.10
N LEU A 16 -12.64 13.74 -3.60
CA LEU A 16 -12.92 12.43 -4.21
C LEU A 16 -13.18 12.54 -5.73
N HIS A 17 -13.59 13.72 -6.21
CA HIS A 17 -13.75 14.03 -7.63
C HIS A 17 -12.49 13.81 -8.49
N SER A 18 -11.27 13.90 -7.96
CA SER A 18 -10.08 13.71 -8.81
C SER A 18 -9.77 12.25 -9.14
N SER A 19 -10.26 11.29 -8.36
CA SER A 19 -9.87 9.87 -8.48
C SER A 19 -11.05 8.90 -8.54
N TRP A 20 -12.29 9.38 -8.43
CA TRP A 20 -13.49 8.52 -8.45
C TRP A 20 -13.60 7.67 -9.72
N HIS A 21 -13.18 8.22 -10.86
CA HIS A 21 -13.20 7.51 -12.14
C HIS A 21 -12.22 6.34 -12.15
N LEU A 22 -11.05 6.46 -11.49
CA LEU A 22 -10.10 5.36 -11.33
C LEU A 22 -10.65 4.29 -10.39
N ILE A 23 -11.32 4.69 -9.31
CA ILE A 23 -11.97 3.75 -8.37
C ILE A 23 -13.09 2.98 -9.09
N LEU A 24 -13.91 3.66 -9.90
CA LEU A 24 -14.98 3.04 -10.68
C LEU A 24 -14.43 2.11 -11.77
N LEU A 25 -13.36 2.51 -12.47
CA LEU A 25 -12.66 1.64 -13.40
C LEU A 25 -12.15 0.37 -12.71
N LEU A 26 -11.55 0.52 -11.53
CA LEU A 26 -11.03 -0.59 -10.73
C LEU A 26 -12.15 -1.53 -10.27
N SER A 27 -13.32 -1.01 -9.90
CA SER A 27 -14.46 -1.84 -9.50
C SER A 27 -15.03 -2.64 -10.68
N VAL A 28 -15.14 -2.04 -11.87
CA VAL A 28 -15.55 -2.74 -13.09
C VAL A 28 -14.57 -3.84 -13.45
N ILE A 29 -13.26 -3.56 -13.42
CA ILE A 29 -12.22 -4.57 -13.67
C ILE A 29 -12.34 -5.72 -12.67
N THR A 30 -12.56 -5.42 -11.38
CA THR A 30 -12.71 -6.43 -10.33
C THR A 30 -13.96 -7.30 -10.54
N MET A 31 -15.07 -6.70 -10.99
CA MET A 31 -16.31 -7.42 -11.25
C MET A 31 -16.19 -8.37 -12.45
N VAL A 32 -15.60 -7.89 -13.56
CA VAL A 32 -15.30 -8.73 -14.73
C VAL A 32 -14.35 -9.86 -14.35
N TRP A 33 -13.35 -9.56 -13.52
CA TRP A 33 -12.39 -10.56 -13.06
C TRP A 33 -13.02 -11.64 -12.18
N PHE A 34 -13.94 -11.26 -11.30
CA PHE A 34 -14.69 -12.21 -10.47
C PHE A 34 -15.52 -13.17 -11.33
N LEU A 35 -16.12 -12.64 -12.41
CA LEU A 35 -16.87 -13.45 -13.37
C LEU A 35 -15.96 -14.43 -14.13
N ILE A 36 -14.75 -14.01 -14.54
CA ILE A 36 -13.75 -14.90 -15.15
C ILE A 36 -13.33 -16.01 -14.18
N THR A 37 -13.08 -15.66 -12.92
CA THR A 37 -12.71 -16.62 -11.86
C THR A 37 -13.83 -17.63 -11.61
N TYR A 38 -15.08 -17.16 -11.57
CA TYR A 38 -16.26 -18.00 -11.47
C TYR A 38 -16.38 -18.97 -12.66
N MET A 39 -16.17 -18.48 -13.88
CA MET A 39 -16.18 -19.31 -15.08
C MET A 39 -15.10 -20.41 -15.03
N VAL A 40 -13.87 -20.06 -14.65
CA VAL A 40 -12.75 -21.01 -14.52
C VAL A 40 -13.02 -22.06 -13.42
N ALA A 41 -13.66 -21.67 -12.32
CA ALA A 41 -13.96 -22.60 -11.23
C ALA A 41 -15.05 -23.61 -11.62
N ILE A 42 -16.07 -23.20 -12.36
CA ILE A 42 -17.28 -23.99 -12.60
C ILE A 42 -17.25 -24.73 -13.94
N PHE A 43 -16.78 -24.10 -15.00
CA PHE A 43 -16.77 -24.74 -16.32
C PHE A 43 -15.62 -25.73 -16.42
N GLU A 44 -15.96 -27.02 -16.44
CA GLU A 44 -14.98 -28.07 -16.65
C GLU A 44 -14.44 -28.08 -18.07
N ASN A 45 -13.18 -28.47 -18.21
CA ASN A 45 -12.59 -28.74 -19.50
C ASN A 45 -13.24 -29.96 -20.16
N LYS A 46 -13.84 -29.76 -21.34
CA LYS A 46 -14.48 -30.83 -22.15
C LYS A 46 -13.58 -31.41 -23.24
N TYR A 47 -12.35 -30.91 -23.41
CA TYR A 47 -11.57 -31.12 -24.63
C TYR A 47 -10.65 -32.36 -24.63
N SER A 48 -10.78 -33.30 -23.69
CA SER A 48 -9.94 -34.52 -23.67
C SER A 48 -10.63 -35.72 -23.03
N SER A 49 -10.54 -36.87 -23.69
CA SER A 49 -10.92 -38.19 -23.15
C SER A 49 -9.86 -38.77 -22.19
N ASP A 50 -8.64 -38.23 -22.20
CA ASP A 50 -7.57 -38.59 -21.27
C ASP A 50 -7.76 -37.84 -19.93
N SER A 51 -7.92 -38.61 -18.85
CA SER A 51 -8.13 -38.13 -17.48
C SER A 51 -6.91 -37.40 -16.91
N GLY A 52 -5.69 -37.80 -17.27
CA GLY A 52 -4.45 -37.16 -16.83
C GLY A 52 -4.30 -35.77 -17.44
N PHE A 53 -4.55 -35.64 -18.74
CA PHE A 53 -4.52 -34.36 -19.43
C PHE A 53 -5.61 -33.40 -18.94
N LYS A 54 -6.81 -33.90 -18.64
CA LYS A 54 -7.91 -33.09 -18.07
C LYS A 54 -7.51 -32.51 -16.71
N LEU A 55 -6.93 -33.32 -15.83
CA LEU A 55 -6.48 -32.89 -14.50
C LEU A 55 -5.34 -31.86 -14.58
N PHE A 56 -4.34 -32.11 -15.42
CA PHE A 56 -3.23 -31.18 -15.61
C PHE A 56 -3.72 -29.82 -16.11
N ASN A 57 -4.59 -29.81 -17.14
CA ASN A 57 -5.10 -28.57 -17.71
C ASN A 57 -5.94 -27.76 -16.71
N ASP A 58 -6.81 -28.42 -15.94
CA ASP A 58 -7.62 -27.75 -14.92
C ASP A 58 -6.76 -27.08 -13.84
N ILE A 59 -5.67 -27.74 -13.41
CA ILE A 59 -4.70 -27.18 -12.47
C ILE A 59 -3.98 -25.99 -13.10
N THR A 60 -3.47 -26.13 -14.34
CA THR A 60 -2.74 -25.06 -15.03
C THR A 60 -3.61 -23.81 -15.23
N ILE A 61 -4.84 -23.97 -15.71
CA ILE A 61 -5.77 -22.84 -15.90
C ILE A 61 -6.09 -22.17 -14.55
N SER A 62 -6.31 -22.96 -13.49
CA SER A 62 -6.55 -22.43 -12.14
C SER A 62 -5.36 -21.65 -11.61
N ILE A 63 -4.12 -22.11 -11.84
CA ILE A 63 -2.91 -21.38 -11.47
C ILE A 63 -2.80 -20.07 -12.26
N LEU A 64 -3.01 -20.09 -13.58
CA LEU A 64 -2.96 -18.89 -14.41
C LEU A 64 -4.00 -17.85 -13.97
N ALA A 65 -5.23 -18.29 -13.70
CA ALA A 65 -6.26 -17.43 -13.13
C ALA A 65 -5.84 -16.89 -11.74
N GLY A 66 -5.25 -17.71 -10.88
CA GLY A 66 -4.73 -17.24 -9.59
C GLY A 66 -3.62 -16.20 -9.72
N LEU A 67 -2.68 -16.36 -10.65
CA LEU A 67 -1.60 -15.39 -10.89
C LEU A 67 -2.12 -14.05 -11.40
N ILE A 68 -3.06 -14.06 -12.35
CA ILE A 68 -3.69 -12.82 -12.84
C ILE A 68 -4.50 -12.15 -11.73
N SER A 69 -5.20 -12.94 -10.89
CA SER A 69 -5.87 -12.45 -9.69
C SER A 69 -4.88 -11.76 -8.74
N GLY A 70 -3.69 -12.34 -8.58
CA GLY A 70 -2.58 -11.75 -7.83
C GLY A 70 -2.20 -10.36 -8.31
N ILE A 71 -1.99 -10.20 -9.63
CA ILE A 71 -1.64 -8.89 -10.23
C ILE A 71 -2.71 -7.84 -9.92
N LEU A 72 -3.98 -8.18 -10.08
CA LEU A 72 -5.09 -7.26 -9.76
C LEU A 72 -5.15 -6.93 -8.27
N THR A 73 -4.96 -7.94 -7.42
CA THR A 73 -4.96 -7.77 -5.96
C THR A 73 -3.79 -6.88 -5.51
N ILE A 74 -2.62 -6.98 -6.16
CA ILE A 74 -1.48 -6.09 -5.89
C ILE A 74 -1.84 -4.63 -6.20
N LEU A 75 -2.48 -4.35 -7.34
CA LEU A 75 -2.92 -2.99 -7.68
C LEU A 75 -3.89 -2.44 -6.62
N LEU A 76 -4.87 -3.26 -6.22
CA LEU A 76 -5.81 -2.94 -5.14
C LEU A 76 -5.08 -2.70 -3.81
N ALA A 77 -4.06 -3.51 -3.49
CA ALA A 77 -3.30 -3.40 -2.26
C ALA A 77 -2.54 -2.06 -2.18
N PHE A 78 -1.96 -1.58 -3.29
CA PHE A 78 -1.33 -0.25 -3.33
C PHE A 78 -2.34 0.90 -3.12
N VAL A 79 -3.55 0.79 -3.68
CA VAL A 79 -4.62 1.78 -3.46
C VAL A 79 -5.08 1.76 -2.00
N PHE A 80 -5.32 0.57 -1.44
CA PHE A 80 -5.73 0.42 -0.05
C PHE A 80 -4.64 0.91 0.91
N LEU A 81 -3.38 0.62 0.62
CA LEU A 81 -2.23 1.11 1.38
C LEU A 81 -2.20 2.65 1.44
N ASP A 82 -2.48 3.34 0.33
CA ASP A 82 -2.59 4.81 0.34
C ASP A 82 -3.71 5.30 1.26
N LEU A 83 -4.92 4.75 1.11
CA LEU A 83 -6.07 5.12 1.92
C LEU A 83 -5.82 4.88 3.41
N LEU A 84 -5.25 3.73 3.75
CA LEU A 84 -4.89 3.38 5.12
C LEU A 84 -3.84 4.36 5.66
N LYS A 85 -2.76 4.63 4.93
CA LYS A 85 -1.72 5.57 5.38
C LYS A 85 -2.25 6.97 5.63
N ARG A 86 -3.15 7.46 4.77
CA ARG A 86 -3.84 8.76 4.97
C ARG A 86 -4.73 8.75 6.21
N PHE A 87 -5.43 7.65 6.48
CA PHE A 87 -6.25 7.50 7.68
C PHE A 87 -5.41 7.58 8.98
N TYR A 88 -4.19 7.03 8.96
CA TYR A 88 -3.30 7.04 10.12
C TYR A 88 -2.60 8.39 10.38
N ILE A 89 -2.69 9.38 9.48
CA ILE A 89 -2.21 10.74 9.75
C ILE A 89 -2.99 11.27 10.96
N LYS A 90 -2.33 11.66 12.05
CA LYS A 90 -3.01 12.13 13.28
C LYS A 90 -2.70 13.58 13.66
N ASP A 91 -1.66 14.16 13.07
CA ASP A 91 -1.12 15.47 13.39
C ASP A 91 -0.43 16.09 12.17
N TYR A 92 0.04 17.33 12.33
CA TYR A 92 0.67 18.08 11.26
C TYR A 92 2.04 17.51 10.84
N PHE A 93 2.75 16.87 11.77
CA PHE A 93 4.05 16.26 11.49
C PHE A 93 3.93 15.02 10.59
N HIS A 94 2.94 14.17 10.87
CA HIS A 94 2.59 13.04 10.00
C HIS A 94 2.16 13.51 8.61
N TYR A 95 1.41 14.61 8.52
CA TYR A 95 1.01 15.18 7.22
C TYR A 95 2.19 15.75 6.43
N TYR A 96 3.10 16.46 7.10
CA TYR A 96 4.35 16.94 6.51
C TYR A 96 5.20 15.79 5.93
N SER A 97 5.36 14.72 6.70
CA SER A 97 6.14 13.54 6.29
C SER A 97 5.48 12.82 5.12
N TYR A 98 4.15 12.70 5.15
CA TYR A 98 3.36 12.17 4.04
C TYR A 98 3.62 12.97 2.76
N ILE A 99 3.44 14.30 2.76
CA ILE A 99 3.67 15.14 1.57
C ILE A 99 5.10 15.00 1.04
N ASN A 100 6.10 15.01 1.92
CA ASN A 100 7.50 14.96 1.47
C ASN A 100 7.86 13.62 0.82
N SER A 101 7.30 12.50 1.29
CA SER A 101 7.52 11.21 0.62
C SER A 101 6.94 11.16 -0.80
N LEU A 102 5.81 11.85 -1.02
CA LEU A 102 5.12 11.90 -2.30
C LEU A 102 5.91 12.67 -3.35
N ARG A 103 6.88 13.49 -2.91
CA ARG A 103 7.77 14.24 -3.79
C ARG A 103 8.79 13.34 -4.47
N ASN A 104 9.23 12.25 -3.82
CA ASN A 104 10.47 11.58 -4.23
C ASN A 104 10.32 10.58 -5.39
N LYS A 105 9.12 10.24 -5.86
CA LYS A 105 8.98 9.44 -7.10
C LYS A 105 7.77 9.81 -7.96
N SER A 106 8.12 10.25 -9.16
CA SER A 106 7.32 10.50 -10.34
C SER A 106 6.58 9.28 -10.94
N LYS A 107 6.30 8.20 -10.18
CA LYS A 107 5.72 6.96 -10.75
C LYS A 107 4.39 6.48 -10.18
N PHE A 108 3.85 7.12 -9.14
CA PHE A 108 2.50 6.77 -8.67
C PHE A 108 1.59 7.99 -8.76
N VAL A 109 1.02 8.21 -9.95
CA VAL A 109 0.00 9.25 -10.21
C VAL A 109 -1.15 9.16 -9.20
N PHE A 110 -1.44 7.98 -8.68
CA PHE A 110 -2.46 7.72 -7.65
C PHE A 110 -2.27 8.46 -6.33
N PHE A 111 -1.04 8.81 -5.94
CA PHE A 111 -0.80 9.38 -4.60
C PHE A 111 -0.74 10.92 -4.59
N LYS A 112 -0.76 11.59 -5.76
CA LYS A 112 -0.66 13.05 -5.79
C LYS A 112 -1.93 13.70 -5.23
N ASP A 113 -1.76 14.66 -4.33
CA ASP A 113 -2.86 15.43 -3.74
C ASP A 113 -3.31 16.52 -4.70
N SER A 114 -4.55 16.46 -5.19
CA SER A 114 -5.11 17.44 -6.12
C SER A 114 -5.14 18.86 -5.57
N LYS A 115 -5.15 19.03 -4.24
CA LYS A 115 -5.14 20.33 -3.57
C LYS A 115 -3.78 21.01 -3.60
N ILE A 116 -2.70 20.24 -3.79
CA ILE A 116 -1.36 20.78 -3.90
C ILE A 116 -1.14 21.07 -5.39
N PRO A 117 -0.95 22.35 -5.78
CA PRO A 117 -0.78 22.70 -7.19
C PRO A 117 0.26 21.81 -7.85
N ASN A 118 -0.04 21.29 -9.03
CA ASN A 118 0.88 20.43 -9.79
C ASN A 118 2.26 21.09 -9.98
N GLU A 119 2.31 22.42 -10.02
CA GLU A 119 3.55 23.20 -10.04
C GLU A 119 4.40 23.05 -8.77
N ARG A 120 3.79 22.93 -7.58
CA ARG A 120 4.52 22.63 -6.33
C ARG A 120 5.12 21.22 -6.36
N TYR A 121 4.44 20.25 -7.00
CA TYR A 121 5.02 18.92 -7.25
C TYR A 121 6.08 18.92 -8.37
N LYS A 122 5.94 19.77 -9.40
CA LYS A 122 6.90 19.88 -10.51
C LYS A 122 8.17 20.61 -10.09
N LYS A 123 8.07 21.76 -9.40
CA LYS A 123 9.21 22.47 -8.79
C LYS A 123 9.88 21.64 -7.68
N ALA A 124 9.17 20.69 -7.08
CA ALA A 124 9.72 19.74 -6.11
C ALA A 124 10.69 18.70 -6.71
N LYS A 125 10.74 18.52 -8.04
CA LYS A 125 11.79 17.73 -8.70
C LYS A 125 13.16 18.42 -8.63
N GLU A 126 13.19 19.73 -8.50
CA GLU A 126 14.41 20.56 -8.58
C GLU A 126 14.80 21.20 -7.24
N THR A 127 13.89 21.23 -6.26
CA THR A 127 14.12 21.89 -4.97
C THR A 127 14.38 20.90 -3.84
N LYS A 128 15.30 21.28 -2.95
CA LYS A 128 15.54 20.67 -1.63
C LYS A 128 14.21 20.49 -0.86
N GLN A 129 14.21 19.64 0.16
CA GLN A 129 13.03 19.31 0.97
C GLN A 129 12.26 20.53 1.48
N MET A 130 10.96 20.35 1.79
CA MET A 130 10.07 21.44 2.18
C MET A 130 10.51 21.89 3.57
N THR A 131 10.84 23.17 3.75
CA THR A 131 11.13 23.68 5.09
C THR A 131 9.84 23.74 5.91
N LYS A 132 9.97 23.78 7.24
CA LYS A 132 8.82 23.97 8.15
C LYS A 132 8.03 25.24 7.81
N SER A 133 8.71 26.33 7.47
CA SER A 133 8.06 27.58 7.06
C SER A 133 7.23 27.43 5.77
N THR A 134 7.79 26.72 4.78
CA THR A 134 7.07 26.42 3.53
C THR A 134 5.85 25.52 3.78
N PHE A 135 5.97 24.59 4.73
CA PHE A 135 4.87 23.72 5.13
C PHE A 135 3.75 24.48 5.86
N ILE A 136 4.09 25.36 6.81
CA ILE A 136 3.12 26.23 7.51
C ILE A 136 2.32 27.05 6.50
N ASN A 137 3.00 27.69 5.54
CA ASN A 137 2.34 28.47 4.49
C ASN A 137 1.41 27.60 3.65
N LEU A 138 1.83 26.38 3.28
CA LEU A 138 0.99 25.45 2.53
C LEU A 138 -0.28 25.05 3.32
N VAL A 139 -0.16 24.79 4.62
CA VAL A 139 -1.32 24.44 5.45
C VAL A 139 -2.25 25.63 5.62
N ALA A 140 -1.70 26.84 5.82
CA ALA A 140 -2.46 28.08 5.91
C ALA A 140 -3.24 28.36 4.62
N ASP A 141 -2.62 28.17 3.45
CA ASP A 141 -3.28 28.31 2.14
C ASP A 141 -4.49 27.37 2.02
N ILE A 142 -4.33 26.08 2.39
CA ILE A 142 -5.41 25.08 2.33
C ILE A 142 -6.56 25.42 3.28
N LEU A 143 -6.25 26.01 4.44
CA LEU A 143 -7.24 26.41 5.45
C LEU A 143 -7.86 27.80 5.17
N GLY A 144 -7.30 28.58 4.25
CA GLY A 144 -7.72 29.94 3.94
C GLY A 144 -7.33 30.97 5.01
N TYR A 145 -6.23 30.75 5.73
CA TYR A 145 -5.77 31.64 6.79
C TYR A 145 -4.83 32.73 6.25
N THR A 146 -5.05 33.98 6.65
CA THR A 146 -4.16 35.09 6.30
C THR A 146 -3.01 35.19 7.30
N LEU A 147 -1.84 35.66 6.86
CA LEU A 147 -0.62 35.74 7.69
C LEU A 147 -0.77 36.57 8.97
N VAL A 148 -1.70 37.54 8.97
CA VAL A 148 -1.93 38.47 10.09
C VAL A 148 -2.99 37.92 11.06
N SER A 149 -3.66 36.82 10.71
CA SER A 149 -4.78 36.31 11.48
C SER A 149 -4.33 35.61 12.79
N PRO A 150 -5.13 35.72 13.88
CA PRO A 150 -4.91 34.93 15.09
C PRO A 150 -4.86 33.42 14.82
N GLN A 151 -5.63 32.96 13.82
CA GLN A 151 -5.69 31.57 13.37
C GLN A 151 -4.33 31.11 12.81
N TYR A 152 -3.66 31.94 12.02
CA TYR A 152 -2.33 31.65 11.51
C TYR A 152 -1.28 31.55 12.62
N LYS A 153 -1.32 32.46 13.60
CA LYS A 153 -0.42 32.40 14.76
C LYS A 153 -0.63 31.13 15.60
N ASN A 154 -1.89 30.71 15.78
CA ASN A 154 -2.22 29.46 16.46
C ASN A 154 -1.75 28.24 15.66
N LEU A 155 -1.92 28.25 14.34
CA LEU A 155 -1.43 27.19 13.45
C LEU A 155 0.08 27.00 13.56
N ILE A 156 0.86 28.08 13.61
CA ILE A 156 2.32 28.01 13.84
C ILE A 156 2.61 27.26 15.14
N ASN A 157 1.98 27.68 16.24
CA ASN A 157 2.22 27.07 17.56
C ASN A 157 1.83 25.59 17.59
N GLU A 158 0.72 25.21 16.94
CA GLU A 158 0.30 23.81 16.87
C GLU A 158 1.25 22.96 16.02
N ILE A 159 1.71 23.47 14.88
CA ILE A 159 2.70 22.80 14.03
C ILE A 159 4.03 22.65 14.77
N ASP A 160 4.49 23.70 15.44
CA ASP A 160 5.73 23.68 16.20
C ASP A 160 5.67 22.69 17.36
N SER A 161 4.53 22.62 18.06
CA SER A 161 4.31 21.64 19.13
C SER A 161 4.33 20.21 18.60
N ASP A 162 3.68 19.94 17.46
CA ASP A 162 3.68 18.60 16.85
C ASP A 162 5.08 18.20 16.39
N PHE A 163 5.79 19.14 15.77
CA PHE A 163 7.15 18.90 15.31
C PHE A 163 8.08 18.66 16.50
N ALA A 164 7.93 19.39 17.60
CA ALA A 164 8.70 19.18 18.83
C ALA A 164 8.41 17.82 19.49
N MET A 165 7.14 17.40 19.52
CA MET A 165 6.72 16.12 20.13
C MET A 165 7.23 14.89 19.37
N HIS A 166 7.39 15.02 18.05
CA HIS A 166 7.86 13.93 17.19
C HIS A 166 9.34 14.04 16.81
N SER A 167 9.96 15.20 17.01
CA SER A 167 11.40 15.35 16.84
C SER A 167 12.17 14.62 17.94
N PHE A 168 13.35 14.12 17.60
CA PHE A 168 14.39 13.66 18.55
C PHE A 168 14.47 12.16 18.87
N ILE A 169 14.34 11.28 17.88
CA ILE A 169 15.05 9.99 17.95
C ILE A 169 15.92 9.86 16.71
N THR A 170 17.24 9.89 16.87
CA THR A 170 18.16 9.53 15.79
C THR A 170 17.97 8.03 15.45
N PRO A 171 17.48 7.68 14.26
CA PRO A 171 17.33 6.30 13.84
C PRO A 171 18.69 5.59 13.86
N ASN A 172 18.77 4.46 14.55
CA ASN A 172 19.87 3.53 14.36
C ASN A 172 19.57 2.72 13.10
N PHE A 173 20.05 3.21 11.95
CA PHE A 173 19.81 2.62 10.64
C PHE A 173 20.12 1.12 10.57
N ASN A 174 21.19 0.68 11.24
CA ASN A 174 21.59 -0.73 11.23
C ASN A 174 20.62 -1.62 12.02
N SER A 175 20.21 -1.17 13.20
CA SER A 175 19.23 -1.90 14.03
C SER A 175 17.85 -1.95 13.34
N GLN A 176 17.42 -0.82 12.79
CA GLN A 176 16.13 -0.70 12.11
C GLN A 176 16.09 -1.47 10.79
N ARG A 177 17.19 -1.49 10.03
CA ARG A 177 17.29 -2.32 8.83
C ARG A 177 17.15 -3.79 9.17
N LYS A 178 17.80 -4.27 10.25
CA LYS A 178 17.63 -5.65 10.72
C LYS A 178 16.17 -5.93 11.10
N PHE A 179 15.55 -5.06 11.89
CA PHE A 179 14.16 -5.21 12.27
C PHE A 179 13.21 -5.24 11.06
N ALA A 180 13.45 -4.36 10.08
CA ALA A 180 12.68 -4.31 8.85
C ALA A 180 12.80 -5.59 8.03
N ILE A 181 14.02 -6.12 7.89
CA ILE A 181 14.26 -7.42 7.23
C ILE A 181 13.50 -8.53 7.96
N THR A 182 13.59 -8.59 9.29
CA THR A 182 12.89 -9.60 10.08
C THR A 182 11.38 -9.53 9.86
N ARG A 183 10.79 -8.33 9.84
CA ARG A 183 9.37 -8.13 9.56
C ARG A 183 8.99 -8.56 8.14
N ILE A 184 9.76 -8.17 7.13
CA ILE A 184 9.55 -8.60 5.73
C ILE A 184 9.53 -10.12 5.66
N VAL A 185 10.57 -10.77 6.19
CA VAL A 185 10.69 -12.24 6.15
C VAL A 185 9.53 -12.91 6.89
N PHE A 186 9.15 -12.41 8.06
CA PHE A 186 8.08 -13.03 8.84
C PHE A 186 6.70 -12.84 8.19
N LEU A 187 6.36 -11.61 7.78
CA LEU A 187 5.03 -11.27 7.30
C LEU A 187 4.82 -11.59 5.82
N ASP A 188 5.84 -11.46 4.97
CA ASP A 188 5.70 -11.69 3.53
C ASP A 188 6.15 -13.07 3.06
N ILE A 189 6.95 -13.78 3.85
CA ILE A 189 7.46 -15.11 3.47
C ILE A 189 6.90 -16.19 4.40
N LEU A 190 7.22 -16.14 5.69
CA LEU A 190 6.88 -17.23 6.62
C LEU A 190 5.36 -17.36 6.82
N PHE A 191 4.67 -16.25 7.09
CA PHE A 191 3.22 -16.30 7.30
C PHE A 191 2.45 -16.79 6.05
N PRO A 192 2.72 -16.28 4.83
CA PRO A 192 2.09 -16.80 3.61
C PRO A 192 2.43 -18.26 3.31
N LEU A 193 3.65 -18.73 3.62
CA LEU A 193 4.02 -20.14 3.49
C LEU A 193 3.21 -21.03 4.44
N ILE A 194 2.99 -20.61 5.68
CA ILE A 194 2.15 -21.34 6.64
C ILE A 194 0.71 -21.42 6.12
N VAL A 195 0.13 -20.30 5.69
CA VAL A 195 -1.23 -20.26 5.12
C VAL A 195 -1.33 -21.14 3.87
N SER A 196 -0.35 -21.06 2.97
CA SER A 196 -0.31 -21.88 1.76
C SER A 196 -0.21 -23.37 2.08
N SER A 197 0.59 -23.74 3.08
CA SER A 197 0.72 -25.13 3.53
C SER A 197 -0.60 -25.68 4.07
N ILE A 198 -1.35 -24.87 4.82
CA ILE A 198 -2.69 -25.24 5.29
C ILE A 198 -3.64 -25.44 4.11
N ILE A 199 -3.64 -24.53 3.12
CA ILE A 199 -4.48 -24.65 1.92
C ILE A 199 -4.14 -25.92 1.13
N ILE A 200 -2.85 -26.24 0.96
CA ILE A 200 -2.42 -27.49 0.30
C ILE A 200 -2.94 -28.71 1.07
N ALA A 201 -2.81 -28.73 2.40
CA ALA A 201 -3.32 -29.82 3.21
C ALA A 201 -4.83 -30.02 3.02
N VAL A 202 -5.61 -28.93 2.98
CA VAL A 202 -7.05 -28.97 2.70
C VAL A 202 -7.33 -29.51 1.29
N ILE A 203 -6.60 -29.07 0.27
CA ILE A 203 -6.72 -29.58 -1.10
C ILE A 203 -6.50 -31.09 -1.15
N VAL A 204 -5.44 -31.60 -0.49
CA VAL A 204 -5.13 -33.03 -0.46
C VAL A 204 -6.23 -33.83 0.25
N ILE A 205 -6.78 -33.32 1.36
CA ILE A 205 -7.88 -33.96 2.09
C ILE A 205 -9.14 -34.03 1.22
N LEU A 206 -9.48 -32.94 0.53
CA LEU A 206 -10.64 -32.89 -0.36
C LEU A 206 -10.48 -33.84 -1.54
N TYR A 207 -9.29 -33.89 -2.14
CA TYR A 207 -9.00 -34.79 -3.26
C TYR A 207 -9.06 -36.26 -2.85
N LYS A 208 -8.51 -36.62 -1.68
CA LYS A 208 -8.59 -38.00 -1.16
C LYS A 208 -10.00 -38.48 -0.86
N LYS A 209 -10.94 -37.57 -0.56
CA LYS A 209 -12.35 -37.90 -0.32
C LYS A 209 -13.17 -38.00 -1.61
N GLN A 210 -12.57 -37.64 -2.75
CA GLN A 210 -13.23 -37.61 -4.03
C GLN A 210 -13.01 -38.97 -4.74
N ASP A 211 -14.06 -39.54 -5.33
CA ASP A 211 -13.94 -40.75 -6.13
C ASP A 211 -12.99 -40.50 -7.32
N GLU A 212 -12.13 -41.48 -7.64
CA GLU A 212 -11.07 -41.37 -8.67
C GLU A 212 -11.58 -40.98 -10.07
N ASN A 213 -12.87 -41.17 -10.33
CA ASN A 213 -13.51 -40.88 -11.61
C ASN A 213 -14.18 -39.50 -11.69
N VAL A 214 -14.18 -38.70 -10.61
CA VAL A 214 -14.85 -37.41 -10.57
C VAL A 214 -13.85 -36.28 -10.87
N PRO A 215 -14.15 -35.37 -11.81
CA PRO A 215 -13.29 -34.23 -12.13
C PRO A 215 -13.05 -33.35 -10.90
N ILE A 216 -11.93 -32.60 -10.89
CA ILE A 216 -11.54 -31.72 -9.77
C ILE A 216 -12.73 -30.84 -9.36
N SER A 217 -13.10 -30.88 -8.08
CA SER A 217 -14.20 -30.08 -7.57
C SER A 217 -13.97 -28.58 -7.77
N ALA A 218 -15.04 -27.81 -7.98
CA ALA A 218 -14.95 -26.35 -8.08
C ALA A 218 -14.30 -25.71 -6.84
N ILE A 219 -14.53 -26.28 -5.66
CA ILE A 219 -13.91 -25.83 -4.40
C ILE A 219 -12.38 -25.99 -4.48
N THR A 220 -11.90 -27.13 -4.97
CA THR A 220 -10.47 -27.38 -5.15
C THR A 220 -9.85 -26.39 -6.14
N ARG A 221 -10.52 -26.09 -7.25
CA ARG A 221 -10.06 -25.06 -8.21
C ARG A 221 -9.98 -23.67 -7.58
N ILE A 222 -10.98 -23.27 -6.79
CA ILE A 222 -10.97 -22.00 -6.05
C ILE A 222 -9.80 -21.95 -5.06
N LEU A 223 -9.50 -23.04 -4.36
CA LEU A 223 -8.37 -23.10 -3.43
C LEU A 223 -7.02 -23.01 -4.16
N ILE A 224 -6.89 -23.60 -5.35
CA ILE A 224 -5.69 -23.45 -6.20
C ILE A 224 -5.53 -21.99 -6.65
N ILE A 225 -6.61 -21.36 -7.11
CA ILE A 225 -6.61 -19.94 -7.50
C ILE A 225 -6.19 -19.05 -6.32
N LEU A 226 -6.75 -19.30 -5.12
CA LEU A 226 -6.40 -18.57 -3.90
C LEU A 226 -4.92 -18.74 -3.54
N LEU A 227 -4.39 -19.96 -3.63
CA LEU A 227 -3.00 -20.24 -3.33
C LEU A 227 -2.04 -19.52 -4.29
N ALA A 228 -2.33 -19.55 -5.59
CA ALA A 228 -1.54 -18.83 -6.58
C ALA A 228 -1.64 -17.29 -6.42
N ASN A 229 -2.80 -16.78 -5.99
CA ASN A 229 -2.98 -15.37 -5.64
C ASN A 229 -2.11 -14.96 -4.43
N ILE A 230 -2.19 -15.71 -3.32
CA ILE A 230 -1.37 -15.47 -2.12
C ILE A 230 0.11 -15.47 -2.49
N PHE A 231 0.56 -16.48 -3.25
CA PHE A 231 1.94 -16.57 -3.71
C PHE A 231 2.37 -15.34 -4.52
N SER A 232 1.57 -14.95 -5.52
CA SER A 232 1.84 -13.80 -6.37
C SER A 232 1.95 -12.50 -5.56
N LEU A 233 1.01 -12.29 -4.63
CA LEU A 233 0.96 -11.11 -3.78
C LEU A 233 2.16 -11.04 -2.83
N SER A 234 2.42 -12.11 -2.09
CA SER A 234 3.52 -12.20 -1.14
C SER A 234 4.89 -12.03 -1.80
N PHE A 235 5.11 -12.69 -2.94
CA PHE A 235 6.36 -12.55 -3.68
C PHE A 235 6.57 -11.12 -4.20
N SER A 236 5.52 -10.51 -4.75
CA SER A 236 5.60 -9.15 -5.29
C SER A 236 5.84 -8.10 -4.20
N ILE A 237 5.15 -8.21 -3.06
CA ILE A 237 5.35 -7.33 -1.91
C ILE A 237 6.78 -7.52 -1.35
N THR A 238 7.24 -8.76 -1.20
CA THR A 238 8.62 -9.06 -0.74
C THR A 238 9.67 -8.37 -1.62
N ILE A 239 9.59 -8.55 -2.95
CA ILE A 239 10.52 -7.91 -3.89
C ILE A 239 10.47 -6.40 -3.75
N TYR A 240 9.27 -5.83 -3.67
CA TYR A 240 9.08 -4.40 -3.51
C TYR A 240 9.71 -3.89 -2.21
N GLU A 241 9.47 -4.55 -1.06
CA GLU A 241 9.98 -4.15 0.25
C GLU A 241 11.51 -4.20 0.30
N PHE A 242 12.13 -5.27 -0.20
CA PHE A 242 13.60 -5.35 -0.30
C PHE A 242 14.17 -4.31 -1.25
N TYR A 243 13.51 -4.05 -2.38
CA TYR A 243 13.94 -3.02 -3.33
C TYR A 243 13.93 -1.62 -2.71
N ILE A 244 12.89 -1.26 -1.96
CA ILE A 244 12.84 0.05 -1.29
C ILE A 244 13.83 0.12 -0.12
N LEU A 245 14.00 -0.97 0.64
CA LEU A 245 14.94 -1.02 1.77
C LEU A 245 16.40 -0.84 1.31
N ASN A 246 16.78 -1.46 0.19
CA ASN A 246 18.13 -1.34 -0.36
C ASN A 246 18.44 0.07 -0.90
N LYS A 247 17.42 0.92 -1.07
CA LYS A 247 17.59 2.33 -1.47
C LYS A 247 17.77 3.28 -0.29
N VAL A 248 17.66 2.79 0.95
CA VAL A 248 17.87 3.58 2.16
C VAL A 248 19.36 3.90 2.31
N LYS A 249 19.71 5.17 2.13
CA LYS A 249 21.09 5.70 2.24
C LYS A 249 21.19 6.88 3.20
N ASP A 250 20.11 7.63 3.34
CA ASP A 250 20.00 8.86 4.12
C ASP A 250 18.65 8.91 4.84
N TYR A 251 18.42 9.96 5.63
CA TYR A 251 17.16 10.16 6.35
C TYR A 251 15.93 10.27 5.43
N ASN A 252 16.12 10.70 4.18
CA ASN A 252 15.02 10.93 3.25
C ASN A 252 14.51 9.62 2.68
N SER A 253 15.45 8.84 2.16
CA SER A 253 15.20 7.48 1.70
C SER A 253 14.75 6.56 2.84
N PHE A 254 15.18 6.81 4.07
CA PHE A 254 14.67 6.13 5.26
C PHE A 254 13.20 6.46 5.55
N ASN A 255 12.84 7.75 5.55
CA ASN A 255 11.45 8.18 5.72
C ASN A 255 10.56 7.67 4.58
N ASP A 256 11.08 7.66 3.34
CA ASP A 256 10.39 7.10 2.18
C ASP A 256 10.16 5.59 2.35
N PHE A 257 11.14 4.85 2.86
CA PHE A 257 10.99 3.41 3.14
C PHE A 257 9.87 3.16 4.15
N TYR A 258 9.95 3.82 5.32
CA TYR A 258 8.93 3.66 6.37
C TYR A 258 7.57 4.15 5.92
N LEU A 259 7.48 5.17 5.05
CA LEU A 259 6.17 5.59 4.56
C LEU A 259 5.65 4.70 3.43
N LEU A 260 6.49 4.14 2.56
CA LEU A 260 6.06 3.40 1.37
C LEU A 260 6.02 1.89 1.55
N SER A 261 6.60 1.34 2.62
CA SER A 261 6.53 -0.07 2.99
C SER A 261 5.10 -0.48 3.36
N PHE A 262 4.74 -1.74 3.07
CA PHE A 262 3.50 -2.37 3.50
C PHE A 262 3.57 -2.77 4.96
N ASN A 263 4.66 -3.43 5.38
CA ASN A 263 4.76 -4.05 6.70
C ASN A 263 5.58 -3.26 7.72
N ASN A 264 6.40 -2.33 7.26
CA ASN A 264 7.27 -1.50 8.09
C ASN A 264 6.74 -0.08 8.22
N PHE A 265 5.45 0.14 7.93
CA PHE A 265 4.84 1.44 8.08
C PHE A 265 4.81 1.91 9.53
N GLU A 266 5.66 2.87 9.88
CA GLU A 266 5.73 3.41 11.24
C GLU A 266 6.01 4.90 11.24
N PHE A 267 4.97 5.66 11.57
CA PHE A 267 4.98 7.11 11.71
C PHE A 267 5.99 7.63 12.74
N LYS A 268 6.24 6.86 13.81
CA LYS A 268 7.19 7.20 14.88
C LYS A 268 8.65 7.35 14.39
N TYR A 269 9.00 6.69 13.28
CA TYR A 269 10.35 6.70 12.73
C TYR A 269 10.51 7.66 11.56
N LEU A 270 9.46 8.39 11.16
CA LEU A 270 9.59 9.49 10.20
C LEU A 270 10.38 10.61 10.89
N ASN A 271 11.70 10.58 10.77
CA ASN A 271 12.54 11.47 11.55
C ASN A 271 12.63 12.84 10.90
N SER A 272 12.49 13.84 11.75
CA SER A 272 12.55 15.28 11.54
C SER A 272 13.98 15.83 11.46
N SER A 273 14.99 15.00 11.19
CA SER A 273 16.41 15.41 11.30
C SER A 273 16.85 16.47 10.28
N LEU A 274 15.98 16.81 9.30
CA LEU A 274 16.19 17.89 8.33
C LEU A 274 15.37 19.16 8.63
N ILE A 275 14.76 19.24 9.80
CA ILE A 275 14.17 20.48 10.36
C ILE A 275 15.20 21.15 11.29
N LYS A 276 16.49 20.98 11.02
CA LYS A 276 17.50 21.87 11.59
C LYS A 276 17.47 23.17 10.78
N ARG A 277 16.69 24.12 11.31
CA ARG A 277 16.61 25.54 10.93
C ARG A 277 16.32 25.81 9.45
#